data_AF-D3K024-F1
#
_entry.id   AF-D3K024-F1
#
_cell.length_a   1.000
_cell.length_b   1.000
_cell.length_c   1.000
_cell.angle_alpha   90.00
_cell.angle_beta   90.00
_cell.angle_gamma   90.00
#
_symmetry.space_group_name_H-M   'P 1'
#
loop_
_entity.id
_entity.type
_entity.pdbx_description
1 polymer ?
#
loop_
_entity_poly.entity_id
_entity_poly.type
_entity_poly.pdbx_seq_one_letter_code
_entity_poly.pdbx_strand_id
1 'polypeptide(L)'
;KLIQLCKRLQRLWILDSIGDKGLAVVAATCKELQELRVFPSDVHGEEDNNASVTEVGLVAISAGCPKLHSILYFCKQMTNAALIAVAKNCPNFIRFRLCILEPHKPDHITFQSLDEGFGAIVQACKGLRRLSVSGLLTDQVFLYIGMYAEQLEMLSIAFAGDTDKGMLYVLNGCKKMRKLEIRDSPFGNAALLADVGRYETMRSLWMSSCEVTLGGCKRLAQNSPRLNVEIINENENNGMEQNEEDEREKVDKLYLYRTVVGTRKDAPPYVRIL
;
A
#
# COMPACT_ATOMS: atom_id res chain seq x y z
N LYS A 1 25.54 10.58 -16.96
CA LYS A 1 25.81 11.23 -18.26
C LYS A 1 24.58 11.23 -19.18
N LEU A 2 23.91 10.10 -19.42
CA LEU A 2 22.71 10.05 -20.30
C LEU A 2 21.57 10.99 -19.86
N ILE A 3 21.18 10.95 -18.58
CA ILE A 3 20.02 11.72 -18.04
C ILE A 3 20.16 13.23 -18.27
N GLN A 4 21.37 13.78 -18.25
CA GLN A 4 21.64 15.20 -18.45
C GLN A 4 21.23 15.72 -19.84
N LEU A 5 21.08 14.81 -20.80
CA LEU A 5 20.64 15.12 -22.16
C LEU A 5 19.11 15.01 -22.33
N CYS A 6 18.42 14.36 -21.38
CA CYS A 6 17.01 13.99 -21.48
C CYS A 6 16.07 15.09 -20.93
N LYS A 7 16.15 16.31 -21.46
CA LYS A 7 15.40 17.47 -20.95
C LYS A 7 13.86 17.37 -21.09
N ARG A 8 13.37 16.56 -22.03
CA ARG A 8 11.93 16.32 -22.28
C ARG A 8 11.42 15.02 -21.67
N LEU A 9 12.20 14.39 -20.79
CA LEU A 9 11.82 13.12 -20.19
C LEU A 9 10.59 13.28 -19.30
N GLN A 10 9.53 12.53 -19.59
CA GLN A 10 8.28 12.54 -18.82
C GLN A 10 8.14 11.32 -17.90
N ARG A 11 8.78 10.21 -18.23
CA ARG A 11 8.69 8.97 -17.45
C ARG A 11 10.08 8.36 -17.30
N LEU A 12 10.50 8.09 -16.08
CA LEU A 12 11.77 7.45 -15.77
C LEU A 12 11.56 6.25 -14.86
N TRP A 13 11.96 5.08 -15.32
CA TRP A 13 12.03 3.86 -14.53
C TRP A 13 13.49 3.47 -14.41
N ILE A 14 13.98 3.30 -13.18
CA ILE A 14 15.40 3.12 -12.91
C ILE A 14 15.62 2.27 -11.65
N LEU A 15 16.80 1.66 -11.54
CA LEU A 15 17.23 1.01 -10.30
C LEU A 15 17.73 2.07 -9.30
N ASP A 16 17.63 1.76 -8.02
CA ASP A 16 18.12 2.57 -6.90
C ASP A 16 19.64 2.83 -6.93
N SER A 17 20.42 2.01 -7.64
CA SER A 17 21.83 2.26 -7.97
C SER A 17 22.13 3.63 -8.62
N ILE A 18 21.10 4.36 -9.09
CA ILE A 18 21.22 5.77 -9.46
C ILE A 18 21.72 6.66 -8.30
N GLY A 19 21.37 6.30 -7.07
CA GLY A 19 21.64 7.04 -5.85
C GLY A 19 21.02 8.44 -5.80
N ASP A 20 21.10 9.07 -4.64
CA ASP A 20 20.54 10.42 -4.44
C ASP A 20 21.21 11.47 -5.33
N LYS A 21 22.52 11.33 -5.57
CA LYS A 21 23.26 12.22 -6.48
C LYS A 21 22.71 12.13 -7.91
N GLY A 22 22.39 10.93 -8.38
CA GLY A 22 21.80 10.77 -9.71
C GLY A 22 20.37 11.30 -9.77
N LEU A 23 19.56 11.11 -8.72
CA LEU A 23 18.23 11.71 -8.61
C LEU A 23 18.28 13.24 -8.54
N ALA A 24 19.29 13.83 -7.88
CA ALA A 24 19.50 15.28 -7.91
C ALA A 24 19.80 15.79 -9.32
N VAL A 25 20.55 15.03 -10.13
CA VAL A 25 20.78 15.35 -11.54
C VAL A 25 19.50 15.25 -12.36
N VAL A 26 18.66 14.23 -12.12
CA VAL A 26 17.32 14.12 -12.72
C VAL A 26 16.50 15.36 -12.37
N ALA A 27 16.42 15.70 -11.09
CA ALA A 27 15.68 16.85 -10.57
C ALA A 27 16.13 18.18 -11.20
N ALA A 28 17.44 18.35 -11.43
CA ALA A 28 17.99 19.53 -12.09
C ALA A 28 17.68 19.58 -13.59
N THR A 29 17.61 18.43 -14.26
CA THR A 29 17.54 18.36 -15.73
C THR A 29 16.12 18.18 -16.29
N CYS A 30 15.34 17.26 -15.72
CA CYS A 30 14.11 16.72 -16.32
C CYS A 30 12.86 17.44 -15.78
N LYS A 31 12.68 18.71 -16.13
CA LYS A 31 11.55 19.54 -15.64
C LYS A 31 10.17 19.08 -16.12
N GLU A 32 10.14 18.24 -17.15
CA GLU A 32 8.92 17.64 -17.71
C GLU A 32 8.55 16.29 -17.07
N LEU A 33 9.29 15.84 -16.06
CA LEU A 33 9.06 14.54 -15.44
C LEU A 33 7.70 14.48 -14.74
N GLN A 34 6.90 13.49 -15.12
CA GLN A 34 5.54 13.22 -14.63
C GLN A 34 5.46 11.94 -13.81
N GLU A 35 6.28 10.94 -14.17
CA GLU A 35 6.35 9.66 -13.48
C GLU A 35 7.78 9.24 -13.19
N LEU A 36 8.05 8.89 -11.93
CA LEU A 36 9.30 8.26 -11.51
C LEU A 36 8.99 6.90 -10.87
N ARG A 37 9.73 5.87 -11.28
CA ARG A 37 9.79 4.59 -10.57
C ARG A 37 11.23 4.24 -10.27
N VAL A 38 11.55 4.09 -8.99
CA VAL A 38 12.87 3.62 -8.54
C VAL A 38 12.70 2.24 -7.93
N PHE A 39 13.33 1.24 -8.52
CA PHE A 39 13.27 -0.17 -8.12
C PHE A 39 14.51 -0.58 -7.33
N PRO A 40 14.41 -1.51 -6.37
CA PRO A 40 15.58 -2.00 -5.66
C PRO A 40 16.50 -2.81 -6.60
N SER A 41 17.81 -2.59 -6.55
CA SER A 41 18.78 -3.38 -7.33
C SER A 41 19.08 -4.73 -6.69
N ASP A 42 19.05 -4.79 -5.36
CA ASP A 42 19.17 -6.02 -4.59
C ASP A 42 17.94 -6.16 -3.67
N VAL A 43 17.18 -7.23 -3.87
CA VAL A 43 15.97 -7.55 -3.09
C VAL A 43 16.33 -8.39 -1.85
N HIS A 44 17.52 -8.98 -1.80
CA HIS A 44 17.97 -9.88 -0.74
C HIS A 44 18.83 -9.20 0.33
N GLY A 45 19.27 -7.95 0.09
CA GLY A 45 19.88 -7.11 1.11
C GLY A 45 21.29 -7.53 1.52
N GLU A 46 22.00 -8.28 0.69
CA GLU A 46 23.36 -8.76 0.98
C GLU A 46 24.43 -7.77 0.55
N GLU A 47 24.12 -6.83 -0.35
CA GLU A 47 25.08 -5.79 -0.73
C GLU A 47 24.74 -4.43 -0.12
N ASP A 48 25.60 -4.00 0.81
CA ASP A 48 25.72 -2.63 1.31
C ASP A 48 26.41 -1.75 0.24
N ASN A 49 25.81 -1.72 -0.95
CA ASN A 49 26.27 -0.83 -2.00
C ASN A 49 25.83 0.59 -1.63
N ASN A 50 26.82 1.43 -1.34
CA ASN A 50 26.75 2.83 -0.90
C ASN A 50 26.09 3.80 -1.93
N ALA A 51 25.30 3.25 -2.85
CA ALA A 51 24.66 3.89 -3.98
C ALA A 51 23.12 3.79 -3.95
N SER A 52 22.51 3.22 -2.89
CA SER A 52 21.05 3.16 -2.78
C SER A 52 20.44 4.55 -2.59
N VAL A 53 19.22 4.75 -3.08
CA VAL A 53 18.48 5.99 -2.86
C VAL A 53 17.93 6.08 -1.43
N THR A 54 17.87 7.31 -0.90
CA THR A 54 17.28 7.63 0.41
C THR A 54 16.11 8.60 0.23
N GLU A 55 15.55 9.12 1.32
CA GLU A 55 14.58 10.21 1.28
C GLU A 55 15.15 11.51 0.67
N VAL A 56 16.47 11.72 0.69
CA VAL A 56 17.11 12.90 0.12
C VAL A 56 16.88 12.98 -1.39
N GLY A 57 17.03 11.86 -2.11
CA GLY A 57 16.77 11.78 -3.54
C GLY A 57 15.30 12.04 -3.88
N LEU A 58 14.38 11.52 -3.07
CA LEU A 58 12.95 11.76 -3.22
C LEU A 58 12.60 13.25 -3.02
N VAL A 59 13.14 13.88 -1.97
CA VAL A 59 12.96 15.32 -1.73
C VAL A 59 13.50 16.14 -2.90
N ALA A 60 14.71 15.83 -3.39
CA ALA A 60 15.30 16.51 -4.54
C ALA A 60 14.39 16.41 -5.79
N ILE A 61 13.88 15.22 -6.09
CA ILE A 61 12.93 15.00 -7.18
C ILE A 61 11.67 15.85 -7.01
N SER A 62 11.05 15.84 -5.83
CA SER A 62 9.84 16.63 -5.58
C SER A 62 10.06 18.13 -5.78
N ALA A 63 11.21 18.65 -5.35
CA ALA A 63 11.55 20.06 -5.49
C ALA A 63 11.90 20.44 -6.94
N GLY A 64 12.50 19.52 -7.69
CA GLY A 64 13.02 19.79 -9.03
C GLY A 64 12.04 19.53 -10.18
N CYS A 65 11.02 18.68 -9.97
CA CYS A 65 10.12 18.17 -11.00
C CYS A 65 8.66 18.60 -10.76
N PRO A 66 8.25 19.82 -11.14
CA PRO A 66 6.94 20.38 -10.79
C PRO A 66 5.73 19.69 -11.43
N LYS A 67 5.97 18.88 -12.48
CA LYS A 67 4.92 18.12 -13.18
C LYS A 67 4.77 16.70 -12.63
N LEU A 68 5.54 16.32 -11.61
CA LEU A 68 5.50 14.98 -11.04
C LEU A 68 4.16 14.74 -10.35
N HIS A 69 3.46 13.70 -10.79
CA HIS A 69 2.16 13.32 -10.22
C HIS A 69 2.02 11.80 -10.03
N SER A 70 3.07 11.03 -10.32
CA SER A 70 3.09 9.58 -10.14
C SER A 70 4.45 9.11 -9.65
N ILE A 71 4.49 8.46 -8.49
CA ILE A 71 5.73 7.87 -7.98
C ILE A 71 5.55 6.43 -7.48
N LEU A 72 6.57 5.62 -7.75
CA LEU A 72 6.85 4.36 -7.06
C LEU A 72 8.30 4.42 -6.57
N TYR A 73 8.50 4.35 -5.27
CA TYR A 73 9.83 4.53 -4.67
C TYR A 73 10.11 3.43 -3.68
N PHE A 74 11.17 2.66 -3.92
CA PHE A 74 11.70 1.70 -2.98
C PHE A 74 12.94 2.28 -2.32
N CYS A 75 13.02 2.22 -0.98
CA CYS A 75 14.17 2.71 -0.22
C CYS A 75 14.31 1.97 1.11
N LYS A 76 15.44 2.17 1.81
CA LYS A 76 15.73 1.53 3.11
C LYS A 76 15.36 2.40 4.32
N GLN A 77 15.16 3.70 4.13
CA GLN A 77 14.86 4.67 5.19
C GLN A 77 13.95 5.79 4.68
N MET A 78 13.26 6.45 5.62
CA MET A 78 12.41 7.61 5.35
C MET A 78 12.32 8.50 6.60
N THR A 79 11.79 9.72 6.43
CA THR A 79 11.42 10.62 7.55
C THR A 79 10.07 11.29 7.29
N ASN A 80 9.39 11.70 8.36
CA ASN A 80 8.21 12.55 8.29
C ASN A 80 8.53 13.89 7.62
N ALA A 81 9.68 14.49 7.96
CA ALA A 81 10.12 15.76 7.39
C ALA A 81 10.25 15.69 5.85
N ALA A 82 10.81 14.59 5.32
CA ALA A 82 10.90 14.37 3.88
C ALA A 82 9.52 14.20 3.23
N LEU A 83 8.63 13.39 3.81
CA LEU A 83 7.27 13.22 3.31
C LEU A 83 6.48 14.53 3.31
N ILE A 84 6.60 15.35 4.36
CA ILE A 84 6.00 16.68 4.46
C ILE A 84 6.55 17.61 3.38
N ALA A 85 7.86 17.62 3.15
CA ALA A 85 8.48 18.41 2.10
C ALA A 85 7.96 17.99 0.71
N VAL A 86 7.85 16.70 0.46
CA VAL A 86 7.31 16.14 -0.80
C VAL A 86 5.85 16.55 -0.99
N ALA A 87 5.01 16.45 0.05
CA ALA A 87 3.62 16.88 0.02
C ALA A 87 3.47 18.37 -0.34
N LYS A 88 4.35 19.23 0.23
CA LYS A 88 4.37 20.66 -0.04
C LYS A 88 4.83 20.98 -1.47
N ASN A 89 5.84 20.27 -1.97
CA ASN A 89 6.43 20.52 -3.29
C ASN A 89 5.55 20.00 -4.44
N CYS A 90 4.81 18.92 -4.23
CA CYS A 90 4.03 18.23 -5.27
C CYS A 90 2.59 17.93 -4.79
N PRO A 91 1.72 18.96 -4.63
CA PRO A 91 0.34 18.76 -4.15
C PRO A 91 -0.59 18.10 -5.19
N ASN A 92 -0.10 17.82 -6.40
CA ASN A 92 -0.89 17.27 -7.50
C ASN A 92 -0.68 15.76 -7.72
N PHE A 93 -0.16 15.02 -6.71
CA PHE A 93 -0.01 13.58 -6.84
C PHE A 93 -1.34 12.87 -7.09
N ILE A 94 -1.35 12.04 -8.13
CA ILE A 94 -2.43 11.10 -8.44
C ILE A 94 -2.06 9.71 -7.94
N ARG A 95 -0.77 9.36 -7.94
CA ARG A 95 -0.25 8.07 -7.46
C ARG A 95 0.98 8.29 -6.60
N PHE A 96 0.91 7.88 -5.34
CA PHE A 96 2.02 7.94 -4.41
C PHE A 96 2.24 6.57 -3.78
N ARG A 97 3.30 5.87 -4.18
CA ARG A 97 3.59 4.53 -3.69
C ARG A 97 4.99 4.52 -3.12
N LEU A 98 5.09 4.46 -1.80
CA LEU A 98 6.34 4.31 -1.09
C LEU A 98 6.42 2.90 -0.52
N CYS A 99 7.57 2.26 -0.68
CA CYS A 99 7.89 0.96 -0.09
C CYS A 99 9.24 1.05 0.60
N ILE A 100 9.20 1.12 1.92
CA ILE A 100 10.38 0.96 2.78
C ILE A 100 10.61 -0.54 2.92
N LEU A 101 11.80 -0.99 2.52
CA LEU A 101 12.09 -2.42 2.36
C LEU A 101 12.04 -3.20 3.67
N GLU A 102 12.41 -2.55 4.78
CA GLU A 102 12.36 -3.14 6.11
C GLU A 102 10.98 -2.89 6.76
N PRO A 103 10.27 -3.95 7.21
CA PRO A 103 9.01 -3.83 7.93
C PRO A 103 9.13 -2.96 9.19
N HIS A 104 8.06 -2.24 9.55
CA HIS A 104 7.98 -1.43 10.76
C HIS A 104 9.12 -0.40 10.96
N LYS A 105 9.83 -0.01 9.89
CA LYS A 105 10.91 0.97 9.99
C LYS A 105 10.35 2.35 10.40
N PRO A 106 10.76 2.93 11.53
CA PRO A 106 10.31 4.26 11.92
C PRO A 106 10.99 5.34 11.08
N ASP A 107 10.59 6.60 11.30
CA ASP A 107 11.41 7.75 10.97
C ASP A 107 12.83 7.54 11.52
N HIS A 108 13.83 7.46 10.65
CA HIS A 108 15.18 7.09 11.07
C HIS A 108 15.91 8.21 11.86
N ILE A 109 15.32 9.41 11.94
CA ILE A 109 15.85 10.53 12.72
C ILE A 109 15.10 10.66 14.05
N THR A 110 13.77 10.66 14.01
CA THR A 110 12.95 10.91 15.21
C THR A 110 12.52 9.63 15.94
N PHE A 111 12.69 8.47 15.31
CA PHE A 111 12.20 7.16 15.77
C PHE A 111 10.68 7.08 15.97
N GLN A 112 9.93 8.04 15.42
CA GLN A 112 8.47 8.06 15.46
C GLN A 112 7.86 7.27 14.29
N SER A 113 6.56 7.00 14.38
CA SER A 113 5.79 6.52 13.24
C SER A 113 5.80 7.55 12.10
N LEU A 114 5.56 7.09 10.87
CA LEU A 114 5.48 7.92 9.68
C LEU A 114 4.06 8.49 9.44
N ASP A 115 3.21 8.48 10.47
CA ASP A 115 1.79 8.84 10.37
C ASP A 115 1.62 10.30 9.91
N GLU A 116 2.38 11.24 10.48
CA GLU A 116 2.34 12.66 10.13
C GLU A 116 2.80 12.92 8.68
N GLY A 117 3.82 12.20 8.24
CA GLY A 117 4.37 12.29 6.89
C GLY A 117 3.35 11.86 5.84
N PHE A 118 2.76 10.67 6.01
CA PHE A 118 1.70 10.21 5.11
C PHE A 118 0.42 11.04 5.27
N GLY A 119 0.11 11.50 6.49
CA GLY A 119 -0.97 12.45 6.77
C GLY A 119 -0.85 13.72 5.93
N ALA A 120 0.35 14.32 5.88
CA ALA A 120 0.62 15.49 5.05
C ALA A 120 0.44 15.20 3.55
N ILE A 121 0.86 14.03 3.07
CA ILE A 121 0.67 13.61 1.67
C ILE A 121 -0.82 13.57 1.32
N VAL A 122 -1.65 12.87 2.10
CA VAL A 122 -3.10 12.76 1.81
C VAL A 122 -3.84 14.08 2.06
N GLN A 123 -3.35 14.90 2.98
CA GLN A 123 -3.92 16.22 3.24
C GLN A 123 -3.67 17.19 2.09
N ALA A 124 -2.45 17.23 1.54
CA ALA A 124 -2.10 18.11 0.44
C ALA A 124 -2.61 17.60 -0.92
N CYS A 125 -2.50 16.30 -1.18
CA CYS A 125 -2.76 15.71 -2.50
C CYS A 125 -4.23 15.31 -2.68
N LYS A 126 -5.13 16.27 -2.84
CA LYS A 126 -6.59 16.03 -2.94
C LYS A 126 -7.02 15.19 -4.15
N GLY A 127 -6.17 15.11 -5.18
CA GLY A 127 -6.39 14.29 -6.37
C GLY A 127 -5.85 12.86 -6.29
N LEU A 128 -5.36 12.43 -5.12
CA LEU A 128 -4.71 11.13 -4.95
C LEU A 128 -5.69 9.97 -5.16
N ARG A 129 -5.36 9.09 -6.10
CA ARG A 129 -6.18 7.91 -6.49
C ARG A 129 -5.54 6.59 -6.12
N ARG A 130 -4.21 6.54 -5.99
CA ARG A 130 -3.49 5.34 -5.57
C ARG A 130 -2.44 5.65 -4.52
N LEU A 131 -2.51 4.94 -3.41
CA LEU A 131 -1.60 5.06 -2.29
C LEU A 131 -1.03 3.68 -1.92
N SER A 132 0.27 3.62 -1.66
CA SER A 132 0.89 2.48 -0.96
C SER A 132 1.68 3.05 0.20
N VAL A 133 1.44 2.51 1.40
CA VAL A 133 2.06 2.95 2.65
C VAL A 133 2.95 1.83 3.23
N SER A 134 4.00 2.22 3.93
CA SER A 134 4.99 1.32 4.53
C SER A 134 5.79 2.04 5.62
N GLY A 135 6.51 1.30 6.46
CA GLY A 135 7.22 1.81 7.63
C GLY A 135 6.41 1.60 8.90
N LEU A 136 6.86 2.16 10.02
CA LEU A 136 6.12 2.15 11.27
C LEU A 136 4.90 3.06 11.15
N LEU A 137 3.71 2.48 11.20
CA LEU A 137 2.44 3.19 11.01
C LEU A 137 1.41 2.68 12.01
N THR A 138 0.71 3.62 12.66
CA THR A 138 -0.33 3.34 13.68
C THR A 138 -1.72 3.48 13.07
N ASP A 139 -2.78 3.27 13.85
CA ASP A 139 -4.15 3.56 13.43
C ASP A 139 -4.36 5.04 13.00
N GLN A 140 -3.49 5.94 13.45
CA GLN A 140 -3.54 7.38 13.16
C GLN A 140 -3.37 7.71 11.68
N VAL A 141 -2.49 7.02 10.94
CA VAL A 141 -2.34 7.26 9.49
C VAL A 141 -3.64 6.95 8.75
N PHE A 142 -4.34 5.91 9.17
CA PHE A 142 -5.58 5.49 8.54
C PHE A 142 -6.74 6.43 8.87
N LEU A 143 -6.73 7.04 10.06
CA LEU A 143 -7.62 8.15 10.37
C LEU A 143 -7.39 9.30 9.39
N TYR A 144 -6.14 9.71 9.16
CA TYR A 144 -5.83 10.76 8.17
C TYR A 144 -6.24 10.39 6.74
N ILE A 145 -5.98 9.15 6.32
CA ILE A 145 -6.41 8.64 5.01
C ILE A 145 -7.94 8.73 4.89
N GLY A 146 -8.67 8.28 5.92
CA GLY A 146 -10.13 8.38 5.96
C GLY A 146 -10.64 9.82 5.93
N MET A 147 -9.97 10.74 6.62
CA MET A 147 -10.37 12.15 6.68
C MET A 147 -10.10 12.92 5.38
N TYR A 148 -9.01 12.60 4.66
CA TYR A 148 -8.51 13.48 3.60
C TYR A 148 -8.50 12.86 2.20
N ALA A 149 -8.42 11.54 2.07
CA ALA A 149 -8.20 10.85 0.79
C ALA A 149 -9.51 10.42 0.09
N GLU A 150 -10.48 11.33 -0.02
CA GLU A 150 -11.82 11.02 -0.57
C GLU A 150 -11.81 10.48 -2.01
N GLN A 151 -10.79 10.83 -2.79
CA GLN A 151 -10.62 10.40 -4.18
C GLN A 151 -9.87 9.06 -4.32
N LEU A 152 -9.47 8.43 -3.22
CA LEU A 152 -8.64 7.24 -3.24
C LEU A 152 -9.41 6.05 -3.81
N GLU A 153 -8.86 5.44 -4.85
CA GLU A 153 -9.44 4.29 -5.55
C GLU A 153 -8.69 2.99 -5.22
N MET A 154 -7.42 3.08 -4.82
CA MET A 154 -6.57 1.92 -4.55
C MET A 154 -5.61 2.21 -3.39
N LEU A 155 -5.68 1.37 -2.35
CA LEU A 155 -4.80 1.43 -1.21
C LEU A 155 -4.12 0.08 -1.00
N SER A 156 -2.79 0.10 -0.88
CA SER A 156 -2.00 -1.07 -0.47
C SER A 156 -1.36 -0.79 0.90
N ILE A 157 -1.55 -1.72 1.84
CA ILE A 157 -1.09 -1.65 3.24
C ILE A 157 -0.23 -2.88 3.51
N ALA A 158 0.94 -2.69 4.11
CA ALA A 158 1.81 -3.77 4.57
C ALA A 158 2.42 -3.41 5.93
N PHE A 159 2.37 -4.32 6.91
CA PHE A 159 3.03 -4.15 8.21
C PHE A 159 2.62 -2.88 8.96
N ALA A 160 1.33 -2.55 8.98
CA ALA A 160 0.84 -1.26 9.47
C ALA A 160 -0.51 -1.36 10.20
N GLY A 161 -0.72 -0.45 11.15
CA GLY A 161 -1.92 -0.36 11.99
C GLY A 161 -1.74 -1.05 13.33
N ASP A 162 -2.67 -0.76 14.24
CA ASP A 162 -2.67 -1.32 15.60
C ASP A 162 -3.92 -2.17 15.84
N THR A 163 -5.07 -1.75 15.31
CA THR A 163 -6.37 -2.39 15.53
C THR A 163 -7.29 -2.28 14.32
N ASP A 164 -8.42 -2.97 14.38
CA ASP A 164 -9.52 -2.85 13.40
C ASP A 164 -9.96 -1.39 13.10
N LYS A 165 -9.72 -0.44 14.02
CA LYS A 165 -10.06 0.97 13.79
C LYS A 165 -9.36 1.54 12.56
N GLY A 166 -8.11 1.14 12.29
CA GLY A 166 -7.38 1.60 11.11
C GLY A 166 -8.13 1.31 9.81
N MET A 167 -8.50 0.04 9.61
CA MET A 167 -9.30 -0.36 8.43
C MET A 167 -10.69 0.32 8.41
N LEU A 168 -11.35 0.47 9.56
CA LEU A 168 -12.64 1.16 9.64
C LEU A 168 -12.57 2.61 9.17
N TYR A 169 -11.53 3.36 9.55
CA TYR A 169 -11.36 4.74 9.07
C TYR A 169 -11.27 4.81 7.54
N VAL A 170 -10.54 3.88 6.93
CA VAL A 170 -10.44 3.79 5.46
C VAL A 170 -11.79 3.48 4.83
N LEU A 171 -12.51 2.45 5.30
CA LEU A 171 -13.81 2.05 4.75
C LEU A 171 -14.89 3.14 4.93
N ASN A 172 -14.77 3.92 6.00
CA ASN A 172 -15.68 5.03 6.27
C ASN A 172 -15.36 6.27 5.45
N GLY A 173 -14.09 6.61 5.26
CA GLY A 173 -13.69 7.85 4.59
C GLY A 173 -13.52 7.75 3.07
N CYS A 174 -12.94 6.65 2.58
CA CYS A 174 -12.55 6.52 1.18
C CYS A 174 -13.70 6.02 0.29
N LYS A 175 -14.67 6.89 -0.01
CA LYS A 175 -15.90 6.49 -0.73
C LYS A 175 -15.70 6.04 -2.18
N LYS A 176 -14.57 6.37 -2.81
CA LYS A 176 -14.23 5.95 -4.17
C LYS A 176 -13.37 4.69 -4.24
N MET A 177 -13.15 4.04 -3.10
CA MET A 177 -12.31 2.85 -3.01
C MET A 177 -12.81 1.77 -3.98
N ARG A 178 -11.89 1.22 -4.76
CA ARG A 178 -12.13 0.10 -5.68
C ARG A 178 -11.30 -1.12 -5.31
N LYS A 179 -10.10 -0.93 -4.77
CA LYS A 179 -9.18 -2.01 -4.42
C LYS A 179 -8.49 -1.71 -3.11
N LEU A 180 -8.66 -2.60 -2.13
CA LEU A 180 -7.93 -2.55 -0.87
C LEU A 180 -7.10 -3.83 -0.76
N GLU A 181 -5.79 -3.68 -0.63
CA GLU A 181 -4.83 -4.78 -0.52
C GLU A 181 -4.10 -4.63 0.80
N ILE A 182 -4.24 -5.61 1.70
CA ILE A 182 -3.70 -5.58 3.05
C ILE A 182 -2.86 -6.83 3.27
N ARG A 183 -1.68 -6.68 3.85
CA ARG A 183 -0.90 -7.80 4.33
C ARG A 183 -0.24 -7.52 5.68
N ASP A 184 -0.09 -8.55 6.49
CA ASP A 184 0.69 -8.49 7.74
C ASP A 184 0.25 -7.33 8.65
N SER A 185 -1.08 -7.17 8.82
CA SER A 185 -1.68 -6.05 9.57
C SER A 185 -2.70 -6.57 10.59
N PRO A 186 -2.85 -5.91 11.76
CA PRO A 186 -3.73 -6.35 12.84
C PRO A 186 -5.21 -5.98 12.58
N PHE A 187 -5.70 -6.26 11.37
CA PHE A 187 -7.10 -6.06 10.98
C PHE A 187 -7.79 -7.41 10.87
N GLY A 188 -8.95 -7.53 11.50
CA GLY A 188 -9.68 -8.78 11.65
C GLY A 188 -11.18 -8.59 11.49
N ASN A 189 -11.92 -9.43 12.22
CA ASN A 189 -13.34 -9.61 12.01
C ASN A 189 -14.17 -8.35 12.28
N ALA A 190 -13.78 -7.51 13.24
CA ALA A 190 -14.60 -6.35 13.60
C ALA A 190 -14.59 -5.31 12.47
N ALA A 191 -13.45 -5.06 11.82
CA ALA A 191 -13.41 -4.19 10.65
C ALA A 191 -14.06 -4.86 9.44
N LEU A 192 -13.77 -6.15 9.21
CA LEU A 192 -14.29 -6.91 8.08
C LEU A 192 -15.82 -6.87 8.02
N LEU A 193 -16.49 -7.06 9.17
CA LEU A 193 -17.94 -7.24 9.24
C LEU A 193 -18.73 -5.95 9.51
N ALA A 194 -18.06 -4.81 9.73
CA ALA A 194 -18.73 -3.57 10.13
C ALA A 194 -19.62 -2.95 9.03
N ASP A 195 -19.19 -2.99 7.76
CA ASP A 195 -19.94 -2.45 6.62
C ASP A 195 -19.73 -3.35 5.40
N VAL A 196 -20.38 -4.51 5.40
CA VAL A 196 -20.24 -5.50 4.32
C VAL A 196 -20.74 -4.95 2.97
N GLY A 197 -21.74 -4.06 3.00
CA GLY A 197 -22.26 -3.39 1.81
C GLY A 197 -21.20 -2.57 1.07
N ARG A 198 -20.15 -2.10 1.76
CA ARG A 198 -19.01 -1.43 1.12
C ARG A 198 -18.35 -2.29 0.06
N TYR A 199 -18.19 -3.58 0.31
CA TYR A 199 -17.46 -4.47 -0.60
C TYR A 199 -18.22 -4.70 -1.91
N GLU A 200 -19.54 -4.54 -1.94
CA GLU A 200 -20.33 -4.57 -3.19
C GLU A 200 -20.06 -3.34 -4.08
N THR A 201 -19.55 -2.25 -3.51
CA THR A 201 -19.15 -1.05 -4.28
C THR A 201 -17.71 -1.14 -4.78
N MET A 202 -16.89 -1.96 -4.11
CA MET A 202 -15.49 -2.20 -4.46
C MET A 202 -15.35 -3.26 -5.55
N ARG A 203 -14.22 -3.26 -6.25
CA ARG A 203 -13.84 -4.37 -7.12
C ARG A 203 -13.40 -5.56 -6.29
N SER A 204 -12.51 -5.34 -5.33
CA SER A 204 -11.97 -6.40 -4.50
C SER A 204 -11.32 -5.90 -3.20
N LEU A 205 -11.28 -6.79 -2.23
CA LEU A 205 -10.46 -6.71 -1.02
C LEU A 205 -9.54 -7.94 -1.00
N TRP A 206 -8.25 -7.71 -0.77
CA TRP A 206 -7.27 -8.75 -0.48
C TRP A 206 -6.77 -8.54 0.95
N MET A 207 -6.74 -9.60 1.75
CA MET A 207 -6.12 -9.62 3.08
C MET A 207 -5.27 -10.89 3.19
N SER A 208 -4.02 -10.76 3.60
CA SER A 208 -3.14 -11.92 3.85
C SER A 208 -2.37 -11.74 5.15
N SER A 209 -2.21 -12.82 5.92
CA SER A 209 -1.52 -12.78 7.22
C SER A 209 -2.10 -11.67 8.13
N CYS A 210 -3.43 -11.60 8.19
CA CYS A 210 -4.20 -10.64 9.00
C CYS A 210 -4.93 -11.38 10.14
N GLU A 211 -5.76 -10.67 10.90
CA GLU A 211 -6.48 -11.20 12.07
C GLU A 211 -7.89 -11.70 11.73
N VAL A 212 -8.18 -11.93 10.44
CA VAL A 212 -9.48 -12.44 9.98
C VAL A 212 -9.57 -13.94 10.23
N THR A 213 -10.69 -14.39 10.79
CA THR A 213 -10.92 -15.81 11.07
C THR A 213 -11.87 -16.46 10.06
N LEU A 214 -11.83 -17.79 9.97
CA LEU A 214 -12.75 -18.59 9.15
C LEU A 214 -14.21 -18.28 9.47
N GLY A 215 -14.57 -18.15 10.76
CA GLY A 215 -15.92 -17.76 11.18
C GLY A 215 -16.33 -16.37 10.69
N GLY A 216 -15.39 -15.41 10.68
CA GLY A 216 -15.60 -14.08 10.11
C GLY A 216 -15.91 -14.16 8.62
N CYS A 217 -15.14 -14.94 7.86
CA CYS A 217 -15.37 -15.17 6.43
C CYS A 217 -16.72 -15.84 6.15
N LYS A 218 -17.09 -16.89 6.90
CA LYS A 218 -18.40 -17.56 6.78
C LYS A 218 -19.56 -16.60 7.04
N ARG A 219 -19.47 -15.80 8.11
CA ARG A 219 -20.49 -14.79 8.43
C ARG A 219 -20.59 -13.72 7.35
N LEU A 220 -19.48 -13.32 6.74
CA LEU A 220 -19.50 -12.39 5.61
C LEU A 220 -20.22 -13.00 4.40
N ALA A 221 -19.85 -14.23 4.01
CA ALA A 221 -20.46 -14.94 2.88
C ALA A 221 -21.98 -15.11 3.04
N GLN A 222 -22.43 -15.54 4.23
CA GLN A 222 -23.85 -15.70 4.55
C GLN A 222 -24.67 -14.42 4.38
N ASN A 223 -24.07 -13.26 4.65
CA ASN A 223 -24.75 -11.96 4.59
C ASN A 223 -24.56 -11.24 3.25
N SER A 224 -23.86 -11.81 2.27
CA SER A 224 -23.50 -11.11 1.02
C SER A 224 -23.40 -12.04 -0.18
N PRO A 225 -24.55 -12.50 -0.71
CA PRO A 225 -24.61 -13.49 -1.80
C PRO A 225 -24.08 -12.96 -3.15
N ARG A 226 -23.76 -11.67 -3.26
CA ARG A 226 -23.17 -11.05 -4.47
C ARG A 226 -21.65 -10.95 -4.41
N LEU A 227 -21.05 -11.41 -3.32
CA LEU A 227 -19.61 -11.44 -3.11
C LEU A 227 -19.12 -12.89 -3.15
N ASN A 228 -18.06 -13.14 -3.91
CA ASN A 228 -17.29 -14.36 -3.74
C ASN A 228 -16.29 -14.14 -2.61
N VAL A 229 -16.31 -15.02 -1.63
CA VAL A 229 -15.40 -15.03 -0.48
C VAL A 229 -14.47 -16.23 -0.65
N GLU A 230 -13.25 -15.98 -1.15
CA GLU A 230 -12.26 -17.03 -1.39
C GLU A 230 -11.23 -17.04 -0.26
N ILE A 231 -11.08 -18.18 0.40
CA ILE A 231 -9.98 -18.49 1.30
C ILE A 231 -8.92 -19.23 0.51
N ILE A 232 -7.67 -18.78 0.59
CA ILE A 232 -6.54 -19.34 -0.18
C ILE A 232 -5.48 -19.79 0.81
N ASN A 233 -5.23 -21.11 0.88
CA ASN A 233 -4.31 -21.74 1.82
C ASN A 233 -3.23 -22.53 1.08
N GLU A 234 -2.12 -21.89 0.72
CA GLU A 234 -1.05 -22.56 -0.06
C GLU A 234 -0.24 -23.58 0.76
N ASN A 235 -0.39 -23.60 2.08
CA ASN A 235 0.38 -24.46 3.01
C ASN A 235 -0.28 -25.81 3.32
N GLU A 236 -1.48 -26.10 2.79
CA GLU A 236 -2.20 -27.38 3.02
C GLU A 236 -1.45 -28.62 2.48
N ASN A 237 -0.37 -28.44 1.72
CA ASN A 237 0.50 -29.54 1.28
C ASN A 237 1.40 -30.14 2.40
N ASN A 238 1.40 -29.60 3.62
CA ASN A 238 2.30 -30.05 4.71
C ASN A 238 1.73 -31.10 5.68
N GLY A 239 0.56 -31.68 5.40
CA GLY A 239 0.11 -32.91 6.10
C GLY A 239 -0.16 -32.78 7.61
N MET A 240 -0.27 -31.56 8.15
CA MET A 240 -0.84 -31.35 9.48
C MET A 240 -2.36 -31.21 9.33
N GLU A 241 -3.11 -32.12 9.97
CA GLU A 241 -4.57 -32.04 10.09
C GLU A 241 -4.96 -30.76 10.85
N GLN A 242 -5.04 -29.62 10.15
CA GLN A 242 -5.76 -28.46 10.67
C GLN A 242 -7.23 -28.81 10.70
N ASN A 243 -7.90 -28.46 11.80
CA ASN A 243 -9.31 -28.73 11.97
C ASN A 243 -10.06 -27.73 11.09
N GLU A 244 -10.30 -28.07 9.82
CA GLU A 244 -10.84 -27.21 8.73
C GLU A 244 -12.20 -26.54 9.03
N GLU A 245 -12.77 -26.79 10.21
CA GLU A 245 -14.01 -26.26 10.72
C GLU A 245 -13.86 -25.33 11.93
N ASP A 246 -12.68 -25.17 12.57
CA ASP A 246 -12.55 -24.25 13.71
C ASP A 246 -12.68 -22.79 13.25
N GLU A 247 -13.84 -22.20 13.54
CA GLU A 247 -14.19 -20.84 13.15
C GLU A 247 -13.32 -19.75 13.80
N ARG A 248 -12.51 -20.12 14.81
CA ARG A 248 -11.54 -19.23 15.46
C ARG A 248 -10.20 -19.18 14.74
N GLU A 249 -9.91 -20.13 13.85
CA GLU A 249 -8.65 -20.16 13.11
C GLU A 249 -8.54 -18.98 12.14
N LYS A 250 -7.36 -18.37 12.09
CA LYS A 250 -7.06 -17.28 11.14
C LYS A 250 -6.85 -17.85 9.75
N VAL A 251 -7.41 -17.18 8.75
CA VAL A 251 -7.17 -17.58 7.35
C VAL A 251 -5.82 -17.03 6.86
N ASP A 252 -5.09 -17.81 6.06
CA ASP A 252 -3.81 -17.34 5.48
C ASP A 252 -4.07 -16.14 4.55
N LYS A 253 -4.97 -16.33 3.58
CA LYS A 253 -5.37 -15.31 2.63
C LYS A 253 -6.87 -15.32 2.42
N LEU A 254 -7.45 -14.12 2.40
CA LEU A 254 -8.82 -13.83 2.01
C LEU A 254 -8.80 -12.98 0.74
N TYR A 255 -9.49 -13.46 -0.30
CA TYR A 255 -9.81 -12.67 -1.47
C TYR A 255 -11.32 -12.52 -1.62
N LEU A 256 -11.78 -11.28 -1.48
CA LEU A 256 -13.17 -10.90 -1.57
C LEU A 256 -13.39 -10.08 -2.83
N TYR A 257 -14.38 -10.43 -3.64
CA TYR A 257 -14.73 -9.63 -4.83
C TYR A 257 -16.20 -9.76 -5.19
N ARG A 258 -16.78 -8.66 -5.69
CA ARG A 258 -18.16 -8.67 -6.19
C ARG A 258 -18.23 -9.38 -7.54
N THR A 259 -19.34 -10.09 -7.77
CA THR A 259 -19.59 -10.80 -9.02
C THR A 259 -21.07 -10.75 -9.38
N VAL A 260 -21.35 -10.79 -10.69
CA VAL A 260 -22.72 -10.98 -11.23
C VAL A 260 -22.91 -12.36 -11.85
N VAL A 261 -21.83 -13.15 -11.96
CA VAL A 261 -21.85 -14.51 -12.53
C VAL A 261 -21.82 -15.60 -11.45
N GLY A 262 -21.69 -15.22 -10.18
CA GLY A 262 -21.56 -16.12 -9.05
C GLY A 262 -20.16 -16.74 -8.92
N THR A 263 -20.11 -17.90 -8.27
CA THR A 263 -18.89 -18.64 -7.96
C THR A 263 -18.19 -19.18 -9.23
N ARG A 264 -16.87 -19.03 -9.29
CA ARG A 264 -16.05 -19.60 -10.37
C ARG A 264 -15.93 -21.12 -10.25
N LYS A 265 -15.71 -21.81 -11.37
CA LYS A 265 -15.68 -23.28 -11.46
C LYS A 265 -14.26 -23.86 -11.60
N ASP A 266 -13.25 -23.01 -11.59
CA ASP A 266 -11.85 -23.31 -11.84
C ASP A 266 -10.98 -23.09 -10.58
N ALA A 267 -11.59 -23.18 -9.39
CA ALA A 267 -10.88 -23.10 -8.13
C ALA A 267 -9.89 -24.26 -8.01
N PRO A 268 -8.58 -23.99 -7.81
CA PRO A 268 -7.63 -25.06 -7.48
C PRO A 268 -7.91 -25.59 -6.06
N PRO A 269 -7.37 -26.76 -5.68
CA PRO A 269 -7.70 -27.42 -4.42
C PRO A 269 -7.43 -26.58 -3.16
N TYR A 270 -6.41 -25.73 -3.18
CA TYR A 270 -6.03 -24.85 -2.08
C TYR A 270 -6.89 -23.57 -1.98
N VAL A 271 -7.97 -23.48 -2.76
CA VAL A 271 -8.91 -22.36 -2.72
C VAL A 271 -10.29 -22.85 -2.35
N ARG A 272 -10.77 -22.41 -1.19
CA ARG A 272 -12.12 -22.66 -0.69
C ARG A 272 -12.99 -21.43 -0.92
N ILE A 273 -14.06 -21.60 -1.68
CA ILE A 273 -15.06 -20.54 -1.90
C ILE A 273 -16.23 -20.78 -0.93
N LEU A 274 -16.54 -19.78 -0.10
CA LEU A 274 -17.64 -19.83 0.89
C LEU A 274 -18.96 -19.31 0.33
#